data_AF-A0AA88DYT7-F1
#
_entry.id   AF-A0AA88DYT7-F1
#
_cell.length_a   1.000
_cell.length_b   1.000
_cell.length_c   1.000
_cell.angle_alpha   90.00
_cell.angle_beta   90.00
_cell.angle_gamma   90.00
#
_symmetry.space_group_name_H-M   'P 1'
#
loop_
_entity.id
_entity.type
_entity.pdbx_description
1 polymer ?
#
loop_
_entity_poly.entity_id
_entity_poly.type
_entity_poly.pdbx_seq_one_letter_code
_entity_poly.pdbx_strand_id
1 'polypeptide(L)'
;MIEAKSCKPSSRIKGKKPPPGACNQENYSDCCKQGKFYTTYECLPRVTGHTKAVLTLNSFQQGGDGGGPSECDNKYHSDNTPVVALSTGWFNNMERYLQKITI
;
A
#
# COMPACT_ATOMS: atom_id res chain seq x y z
N MET A 1 -4.82 29.29 -7.45
CA MET A 1 -5.47 28.16 -6.75
C MET A 1 -5.33 26.96 -7.67
N ILE A 2 -4.51 25.96 -7.32
CA ILE A 2 -4.39 24.76 -8.15
C ILE A 2 -5.65 23.94 -7.90
N GLU A 3 -6.47 23.82 -8.94
CA GLU A 3 -7.61 22.92 -8.99
C GLU A 3 -7.13 21.53 -8.57
N ALA A 4 -7.57 21.06 -7.40
CA ALA A 4 -7.23 19.73 -6.94
C ALA A 4 -7.88 18.75 -7.91
N LYS A 5 -7.11 18.18 -8.85
CA LYS A 5 -7.62 17.13 -9.72
C LYS A 5 -8.23 16.05 -8.84
N SER A 6 -9.55 15.87 -8.96
CA SER A 6 -10.24 14.74 -8.33
C SER A 6 -9.50 13.47 -8.74
N CYS A 7 -9.00 12.70 -7.77
CA CYS A 7 -8.34 11.45 -8.11
C CYS A 7 -9.35 10.51 -8.78
N LYS A 8 -9.00 10.00 -9.95
CA LYS A 8 -9.81 9.07 -10.73
C LYS A 8 -9.05 7.74 -10.85
N PRO A 9 -9.77 6.61 -11.03
CA PRO A 9 -9.16 5.34 -11.41
C PRO A 9 -8.20 5.49 -12.60
N SER A 10 -7.01 4.89 -12.51
CA SER A 10 -6.03 4.89 -13.60
C SER A 10 -6.34 3.78 -14.60
N SER A 11 -6.46 2.53 -14.14
CA SER A 11 -6.74 1.37 -15.01
C SER A 11 -7.43 0.23 -14.24
N ARG A 12 -7.60 -0.93 -14.90
CA ARG A 12 -8.14 -2.15 -14.27
C ARG A 12 -7.26 -3.34 -14.64
N ILE A 13 -6.94 -4.17 -13.65
CA ILE A 13 -6.20 -5.41 -13.83
C ILE A 13 -7.12 -6.62 -13.63
N LYS A 14 -6.92 -7.68 -14.40
CA LYS A 14 -7.67 -8.94 -14.27
C LYS A 14 -6.94 -9.88 -13.31
N GLY A 15 -7.59 -10.24 -12.22
CA GLY A 15 -7.08 -11.15 -11.21
C GLY A 15 -6.81 -12.54 -11.78
N LYS A 16 -5.69 -13.13 -11.36
CA LYS A 16 -5.30 -14.51 -11.62
C LYS A 16 -5.27 -15.26 -10.30
N LYS A 17 -5.57 -16.56 -10.34
CA LYS A 17 -5.42 -17.43 -9.17
C LYS A 17 -3.92 -17.48 -8.81
N PRO A 18 -3.52 -17.18 -7.56
CA PRO A 18 -2.12 -17.27 -7.17
C PRO A 18 -1.61 -18.72 -7.24
N PRO A 19 -0.33 -18.94 -7.55
CA PRO A 19 0.30 -20.24 -7.38
C PRO A 19 0.18 -20.75 -5.93
N PRO A 20 0.24 -22.08 -5.70
CA PRO A 20 0.26 -22.64 -4.35
C PRO A 20 1.35 -22.00 -3.49
N GLY A 21 0.99 -21.53 -2.29
CA GLY A 21 1.91 -20.88 -1.35
C GLY A 21 2.32 -19.43 -1.69
N ALA A 22 1.90 -18.89 -2.84
CA ALA A 22 2.28 -17.54 -3.26
C ALA A 22 1.31 -16.44 -2.79
N CYS A 23 0.23 -16.80 -2.11
CA CYS A 23 -0.67 -15.84 -1.46
C CYS A 23 -0.71 -16.13 0.04
N ASN A 24 -0.19 -15.18 0.81
CA ASN A 24 -0.32 -15.19 2.27
C ASN A 24 -1.64 -14.48 2.65
N GLN A 25 -2.42 -15.09 3.55
CA GLN A 25 -3.70 -14.57 4.04
C GLN A 25 -3.64 -14.13 5.51
N GLU A 26 -2.45 -14.05 6.09
CA GLU A 26 -2.22 -13.41 7.39
C GLU A 26 -2.63 -11.93 7.36
N ASN A 27 -2.82 -11.34 8.54
CA ASN A 27 -3.28 -9.95 8.72
C ASN A 27 -4.49 -9.54 7.87
N TYR A 28 -5.43 -10.48 7.68
CA TYR A 28 -6.67 -10.25 6.92
C TYR A 28 -6.44 -9.97 5.42
N SER A 29 -5.31 -10.46 4.89
CA SER A 29 -4.97 -10.32 3.47
C SER A 29 -5.84 -11.20 2.56
N ASP A 30 -6.27 -10.62 1.44
CA ASP A 30 -7.13 -11.28 0.44
C ASP A 30 -6.35 -11.68 -0.82
N CYS A 31 -6.58 -12.90 -1.31
CA CYS A 31 -6.04 -13.34 -2.58
C CYS A 31 -6.84 -12.81 -3.78
N CYS A 32 -6.13 -12.52 -4.87
CA CYS A 32 -6.76 -12.22 -6.15
C CYS A 32 -7.64 -13.37 -6.64
N LYS A 33 -8.94 -13.08 -6.80
CA LYS A 33 -9.91 -13.99 -7.44
C LYS A 33 -9.74 -14.02 -8.96
N GLN A 34 -9.67 -15.23 -9.53
CA GLN A 34 -9.54 -15.43 -10.98
C GLN A 34 -10.71 -14.78 -11.73
N GLY A 35 -10.39 -13.98 -12.75
CA GLY A 35 -11.39 -13.33 -13.60
C GLY A 35 -12.02 -12.05 -13.03
N LYS A 36 -11.85 -11.77 -11.74
CA LYS A 36 -12.30 -10.50 -11.12
C LYS A 36 -11.41 -9.35 -11.58
N PHE A 37 -12.00 -8.20 -11.92
CA PHE A 37 -11.26 -7.00 -12.27
C PHE A 37 -11.06 -6.10 -11.03
N TYR A 38 -9.82 -5.70 -10.77
CA TYR A 38 -9.42 -4.80 -9.68
C TYR A 38 -9.01 -3.46 -10.26
N THR A 39 -9.50 -2.38 -9.67
CA THR A 39 -9.18 -1.02 -10.07
C THR A 39 -7.82 -0.60 -9.53
N THR A 40 -7.00 0.06 -10.34
CA THR A 40 -5.73 0.65 -9.92
C THR A 40 -5.85 2.16 -9.83
N TYR A 41 -5.05 2.75 -8.96
CA TYR A 41 -5.00 4.19 -8.73
C TYR A 41 -3.55 4.62 -8.63
N GLU A 42 -3.15 5.60 -9.41
CA GLU A 42 -1.81 6.24 -9.31
C GLU A 42 -1.87 7.54 -8.50
N CYS A 43 -3.07 8.02 -8.19
CA CYS A 43 -3.32 9.20 -7.38
C CYS A 43 -4.05 8.84 -6.09
N LEU A 44 -4.08 9.80 -5.17
CA LEU A 44 -5.00 9.81 -4.02
C LEU A 44 -5.63 11.20 -3.85
N PRO A 45 -6.72 11.31 -3.07
CA PRO A 45 -7.27 12.60 -2.69
C PRO A 45 -6.23 13.50 -2.02
N ARG A 46 -6.48 14.81 -2.07
CA ARG A 46 -5.59 15.85 -1.53
C ARG A 46 -5.19 15.55 -0.08
N VAL A 47 -3.89 15.53 0.17
CA VAL A 47 -3.35 15.46 1.54
C VAL A 47 -3.64 16.80 2.24
N THR A 48 -4.25 16.71 3.42
CA THR A 48 -4.47 17.82 4.35
C THR A 48 -3.74 17.53 5.67
N GLY A 49 -3.71 18.49 6.59
CA GLY A 49 -3.16 18.27 7.94
C GLY A 49 -3.89 17.16 8.73
N HIS A 50 -5.13 16.84 8.36
CA HIS A 50 -5.95 15.77 8.96
C HIS A 50 -6.56 14.91 7.86
N THR A 51 -5.70 14.22 7.11
CA THR A 51 -6.13 13.35 6.00
C THR A 51 -6.83 12.12 6.55
N LYS A 52 -8.08 11.88 6.15
CA LYS A 52 -8.79 10.64 6.47
C LYS A 52 -8.17 9.47 5.72
N ALA A 53 -7.88 8.39 6.43
CA ALA A 53 -7.26 7.19 5.90
C ALA A 53 -7.92 5.93 6.47
N VAL A 54 -7.71 4.80 5.80
CA VAL A 54 -8.00 3.47 6.35
C VAL A 54 -6.67 2.88 6.78
N LEU A 55 -6.55 2.53 8.06
CA LEU A 55 -5.38 1.83 8.59
C LEU A 55 -5.58 0.33 8.39
N THR A 56 -4.62 -0.31 7.73
CA THR A 56 -4.54 -1.75 7.55
C THR A 56 -3.34 -2.31 8.31
N LEU A 57 -3.40 -3.60 8.65
CA LEU A 57 -2.31 -4.30 9.32
C LEU A 57 -1.43 -5.01 8.28
N ASN A 58 -0.11 -4.94 8.44
CA ASN A 58 0.87 -5.58 7.56
C ASN A 58 2.14 -5.88 8.36
N SER A 59 2.74 -7.06 8.16
CA SER A 59 4.06 -7.40 8.68
C SER A 59 5.15 -6.95 7.70
N PHE A 60 6.12 -6.20 8.21
CA PHE A 60 7.28 -5.73 7.42
C PHE A 60 8.52 -6.60 7.66
N GLN A 61 8.39 -7.67 8.45
CA GLN A 61 9.50 -8.54 8.80
C GLN A 61 9.79 -9.53 7.66
N GLN A 62 11.01 -10.07 7.66
CA GLN A 62 11.38 -11.08 6.69
C GLN A 62 10.53 -12.34 6.87
N GLY A 63 9.91 -12.80 5.78
CA GLY A 63 9.01 -13.96 5.81
C GLY A 63 7.60 -13.67 6.31
N GLY A 64 7.28 -12.40 6.62
CA GLY A 64 5.91 -11.95 6.88
C GLY A 64 5.07 -11.82 5.61
N ASP A 65 3.84 -11.34 5.76
CA ASP A 65 2.88 -11.16 4.66
C ASP A 65 3.15 -9.96 3.76
N GLY A 66 3.96 -8.99 4.20
CA GLY A 66 4.34 -7.82 3.41
C GLY A 66 5.21 -8.12 2.18
N GLY A 67 5.67 -9.37 2.04
CA GLY A 67 6.40 -9.84 0.85
C GLY A 67 7.86 -9.38 0.84
N GLY A 68 8.19 -8.42 -0.03
CA GLY A 68 9.56 -7.96 -0.25
C GLY A 68 10.04 -6.92 0.78
N PRO A 69 11.32 -6.52 0.72
CA PRO A 69 11.84 -5.46 1.58
C PRO A 69 11.17 -4.11 1.28
N SER A 70 11.15 -3.22 2.27
CA SER A 70 10.54 -1.89 2.17
C SER A 70 11.25 -1.04 1.13
N GLU A 71 10.50 -0.39 0.25
CA GLU A 71 11.04 0.47 -0.81
C GLU A 71 11.98 1.54 -0.22
N CYS A 72 11.57 2.13 0.92
CA CYS A 72 12.27 3.23 1.61
C CYS A 72 13.76 3.00 1.91
N ASP A 73 14.18 1.77 2.16
CA ASP A 73 15.55 1.49 2.58
C ASP A 73 16.06 0.12 2.14
N ASN A 74 15.27 -0.59 1.33
CA ASN A 74 15.51 -1.96 0.90
C ASN A 74 15.73 -2.92 2.09
N LYS A 75 15.03 -2.69 3.22
CA LYS A 75 15.13 -3.54 4.42
C LYS A 75 13.79 -4.09 4.85
N TYR A 76 13.87 -5.21 5.58
CA TYR A 76 12.80 -5.68 6.43
C TYR A 76 12.84 -4.96 7.78
N HIS A 77 11.69 -4.77 8.39
CA HIS A 77 11.53 -4.13 9.70
C HIS A 77 10.80 -5.08 10.64
N SER A 78 11.25 -5.18 11.89
CA SER A 78 10.54 -5.98 12.90
C SER A 78 9.12 -5.43 13.10
N ASP A 79 8.16 -6.31 13.39
CA ASP A 79 6.78 -5.92 13.72
C ASP A 79 6.68 -5.05 14.99
N ASN A 80 7.73 -5.05 15.81
CA ASN A 80 7.83 -4.16 16.97
C ASN A 80 8.29 -2.73 16.59
N THR A 81 8.73 -2.51 15.36
CA THR A 81 9.14 -1.19 14.85
C THR A 81 7.92 -0.49 14.25
N PRO A 82 7.53 0.70 14.74
CA PRO A 82 6.39 1.43 14.17
C PRO A 82 6.76 2.02 12.81
N VAL A 83 6.43 1.29 11.74
CA VAL A 83 6.58 1.70 10.34
C VAL A 83 5.26 1.52 9.59
N VAL A 84 5.08 2.28 8.52
CA VAL A 84 3.87 2.24 7.69
C VAL A 84 4.23 2.32 6.22
N ALA A 85 3.40 1.69 5.39
CA ALA A 85 3.38 1.92 3.95
C ALA A 85 2.25 2.90 3.61
N LEU A 86 2.50 3.80 2.66
CA LEU A 86 1.50 4.71 2.13
C LEU A 86 1.08 4.22 0.74
N SER A 87 -0.22 4.32 0.45
CA SER A 87 -0.70 4.11 -0.92
C SER A 87 0.01 5.06 -1.90
N THR A 88 0.22 4.61 -3.15
CA THR A 88 1.11 5.24 -4.14
C THR A 88 0.93 6.76 -4.27
N GLY A 89 -0.31 7.24 -4.31
CA GLY A 89 -0.59 8.68 -4.43
C GLY A 89 -0.12 9.53 -3.24
N TRP A 90 0.02 8.96 -2.04
CA TRP A 90 0.53 9.66 -0.85
C TRP A 90 2.03 9.50 -0.68
N PHE A 91 2.59 8.40 -1.21
CA PHE A 91 4.03 8.18 -1.25
C PHE A 91 4.77 9.27 -2.04
N ASN A 92 4.05 9.97 -2.94
CA ASN A 92 4.48 11.19 -3.66
C ASN A 92 5.93 11.14 -4.15
N ASN A 93 6.28 10.11 -4.94
CA ASN A 93 7.62 9.94 -5.51
C ASN A 93 8.76 10.14 -4.51
N MET A 94 8.69 9.48 -3.35
CA MET A 94 9.73 9.47 -2.31
C MET A 94 9.83 10.75 -1.46
N GLU A 95 8.97 11.76 -1.62
CA GLU A 95 9.03 12.97 -0.77
C GLU A 95 8.76 12.69 0.71
N ARG A 96 8.16 11.54 1.04
CA ARG A 96 7.87 11.11 2.43
C ARG A 96 8.75 9.96 2.90
N TYR A 97 9.84 9.66 2.20
CA TYR A 97 10.82 8.66 2.64
C TYR A 97 11.28 8.94 4.07
N LEU A 98 11.16 7.93 4.93
CA LEU A 98 11.68 7.97 6.30
C LEU A 98 11.18 9.17 7.14
N GLN A 99 10.02 9.72 6.79
CA GLN A 99 9.36 10.77 7.57
C GLN A 99 8.35 10.17 8.55
N LYS A 100 8.21 10.82 9.70
CA LYS A 100 7.21 10.45 10.70
C LYS A 100 5.86 11.05 10.34
N ILE A 101 4.80 10.26 10.53
CA ILE A 101 3.42 10.73 10.47
C ILE A 101 2.74 10.44 11.81
N THR A 102 1.67 11.18 12.10
CA THR A 102 0.78 10.92 13.23
C THR A 102 -0.49 10.28 12.69
N ILE A 103 -0.92 9.19 13.33
CA ILE A 103 -2.15 8.45 13.03
C ILE A 103 -3.18 8.76 14.12
#